data_AF-A0A3L9YAK9-F1
#
_entry.id   AF-A0A3L9YAK9-F1
#
_cell.length_a   1.000
_cell.length_b   1.000
_cell.length_c   1.000
_cell.angle_alpha   90.00
_cell.angle_beta   90.00
_cell.angle_gamma   90.00
#
_symmetry.space_group_name_H-M   'P 1'
#
loop_
_entity.id
_entity.type
_entity.pdbx_description
1 polymer ?
#
loop_
_entity_poly.entity_id
_entity_poly.type
_entity_poly.pdbx_seq_one_letter_code
_entity_poly.pdbx_strand_id
1 'polypeptide(L)'
;MHVSADAVGQLGEVFSLTGAHQTVAASFWAWLGQQDHHIRPPAPDTIGSMCGDRLRVQWWTDPTGAWFAAQVVDMTARSFWEVFLVPARSGQQVAGRRLCMGDASAIELLDTLWLEVFGPQVGTQVVEARYPAFAELVAAGCNPSGVKTVRDDAAMVARLEADVAYWKHLAVSLSKTAPTRESTYTPPPPAEAPSAASGSTATARKWGLKDIAEYAEANAHRITILQRAVSATKRSSFENPDLLYTCLELLAIEYTEVKTGKADRNAFKVKAEALGIDFGGSVDPSVAGELGDLYFIRLGGRRRFLDQHLGKGSARDPRYCMRIYFCWDEDTNRVVIGHMPSHLPTSYT
;
A
#
# COMPACT_ATOMS: atom_id res chain seq x y z
N MET A 1 -14.94 36.44 10.87
CA MET A 1 -13.78 35.55 10.63
C MET A 1 -14.04 34.25 11.36
N HIS A 2 -14.52 33.23 10.64
CA HIS A 2 -14.73 31.90 11.21
C HIS A 2 -13.38 31.19 11.23
N VAL A 3 -12.83 31.02 12.43
CA VAL A 3 -11.74 30.04 12.65
C VAL A 3 -12.41 28.68 12.54
N SER A 4 -11.99 27.88 11.56
CA SER A 4 -12.45 26.49 11.39
C SER A 4 -12.18 25.70 12.67
N ALA A 5 -13.17 24.93 13.11
CA ALA A 5 -13.05 23.99 14.23
C ALA A 5 -11.95 22.92 14.01
N ASP A 6 -11.41 22.81 12.80
CA ASP A 6 -10.29 21.92 12.46
C ASP A 6 -8.92 22.44 12.96
N ALA A 7 -8.80 23.72 13.35
CA ALA A 7 -7.51 24.31 13.71
C ALA A 7 -7.03 24.00 15.14
N VAL A 8 -7.90 23.54 16.03
CA VAL A 8 -7.55 23.25 17.44
C VAL A 8 -7.13 21.77 17.62
N GLY A 9 -7.33 20.93 16.62
CA GLY A 9 -7.06 19.48 16.69
C GLY A 9 -5.60 19.04 16.52
N GLN A 10 -4.62 19.95 16.35
CA GLN A 10 -3.26 19.59 15.90
C GLN A 10 -2.11 20.39 16.55
N LEU A 11 -2.13 20.63 17.85
CA LEU A 11 -0.93 21.10 18.58
C LEU A 11 -0.27 19.94 19.32
N GLY A 12 -0.02 18.85 18.60
CA GLY A 12 0.81 17.76 19.07
C GLY A 12 2.27 18.08 18.80
N GLU A 13 3.15 17.81 19.76
CA GLU A 13 4.60 17.89 19.56
C GLU A 13 5.27 16.65 20.16
N VAL A 14 6.28 16.13 19.46
CA VAL A 14 7.09 14.99 19.92
C VAL A 14 8.55 15.37 19.81
N PHE A 15 9.31 15.01 20.83
CA PHE A 15 10.73 15.30 20.93
C PHE A 15 11.51 14.05 21.32
N SER A 16 12.73 13.96 20.81
CA SER A 16 13.69 12.98 21.30
C SER A 16 14.20 13.37 22.68
N LEU A 17 14.42 12.40 23.57
CA LEU A 17 15.07 12.61 24.86
C LEU A 17 16.51 12.10 24.84
N THR A 18 17.42 12.87 25.43
CA THR A 18 18.86 12.55 25.54
C THR A 18 19.31 12.27 26.97
N GLY A 19 18.38 12.30 27.95
CA GLY A 19 18.65 12.24 29.39
C GLY A 19 18.11 11.01 30.15
N ALA A 20 18.05 11.12 31.47
CA ALA A 20 17.62 10.05 32.39
C ALA A 20 16.09 10.03 32.58
N HIS A 21 15.36 9.31 31.71
CA HIS A 21 13.89 9.13 31.72
C HIS A 21 13.24 8.91 33.10
N GLN A 22 13.88 8.16 34.01
CA GLN A 22 13.35 7.90 35.36
C GLN A 22 13.11 9.19 36.16
N THR A 23 13.95 10.21 35.97
CA THR A 23 13.81 11.51 36.66
C THR A 23 12.68 12.36 36.07
N VAL A 24 12.37 12.18 34.79
CA VAL A 24 11.30 12.93 34.10
C VAL A 24 9.94 12.49 34.61
N ALA A 25 9.70 11.18 34.70
CA ALA A 25 8.44 10.65 35.23
C ALA A 25 8.17 11.16 36.65
N ALA A 26 9.16 11.09 37.54
CA ALA A 26 9.03 11.62 38.89
C ALA A 26 8.75 13.14 38.92
N SER A 27 9.46 13.91 38.08
CA SER A 27 9.29 15.36 37.99
C SER A 27 7.91 15.75 37.45
N PHE A 28 7.39 15.01 36.46
CA PHE A 28 6.05 15.21 35.91
C PHE A 28 4.95 15.04 36.98
N TRP A 29 4.99 13.93 37.72
CA TRP A 29 4.00 13.68 38.77
C TRP A 29 4.12 14.67 39.94
N ALA A 30 5.34 15.07 40.29
CA ALA A 30 5.58 16.11 41.30
C ALA A 30 5.02 17.46 40.87
N TRP A 31 5.20 17.84 39.60
CA TRP A 31 4.67 19.07 39.03
C TRP A 31 3.13 19.09 39.09
N LEU A 32 2.47 18.00 38.69
CA LEU A 32 1.02 17.89 38.81
C LEU A 32 0.54 18.04 40.27
N GLY A 33 1.28 17.47 41.22
CA GLY A 33 1.00 17.59 42.65
C GLY A 33 1.14 19.02 43.20
N GLN A 34 1.92 19.88 42.54
CA GLN A 34 2.00 21.32 42.88
C GLN A 34 0.78 22.08 42.36
N GLN A 35 0.19 21.65 41.24
CA GLN A 35 -1.03 22.25 40.69
C GLN A 35 -2.28 21.81 41.45
N ASP A 36 -2.26 20.59 41.99
CA ASP A 36 -3.36 20.00 42.75
C ASP A 36 -2.82 18.99 43.77
N HIS A 37 -2.96 19.32 45.05
CA HIS A 37 -2.35 18.57 46.14
C HIS A 37 -2.92 17.16 46.34
N HIS A 38 -4.06 16.83 45.72
CA HIS A 38 -4.62 15.48 45.71
C HIS A 38 -3.95 14.57 44.68
N ILE A 39 -3.25 15.14 43.70
CA ILE A 39 -2.53 14.37 42.68
C ILE A 39 -1.24 13.82 43.29
N ARG A 40 -1.05 12.51 43.15
CA ARG A 40 0.09 11.75 43.67
C ARG A 40 0.69 10.89 42.56
N PRO A 41 1.99 10.57 42.60
CA PRO A 41 2.58 9.63 41.65
C PRO A 41 1.87 8.26 41.72
N PRO A 42 1.46 7.68 40.59
CA PRO A 42 0.87 6.36 40.55
C PRO A 42 1.92 5.27 40.84
N ALA A 43 1.46 4.09 41.25
CA ALA A 43 2.34 2.93 41.36
C ALA A 43 2.81 2.48 39.95
N PRO A 44 3.99 1.84 39.82
CA PRO A 44 4.40 1.17 38.60
C PRO A 44 3.40 0.08 38.19
N ASP A 45 3.39 -0.26 36.90
CA ASP A 45 2.51 -1.27 36.31
C ASP A 45 1.02 -1.01 36.52
N THR A 46 0.57 0.25 36.40
CA THR A 46 -0.84 0.59 36.62
C THR A 46 -1.47 1.37 35.49
N ILE A 47 -2.78 1.16 35.36
CA ILE A 47 -3.70 1.99 34.60
C ILE A 47 -4.76 2.45 35.57
N GLY A 48 -5.05 3.74 35.58
CA GLY A 48 -6.01 4.26 36.52
C GLY A 48 -6.44 5.68 36.25
N SER A 49 -7.21 6.21 37.19
CA SER A 49 -7.64 7.59 37.20
C SER A 49 -7.72 8.14 38.61
N MET A 50 -7.46 9.43 38.75
CA MET A 50 -7.56 10.18 39.99
C MET A 50 -8.24 11.51 39.73
N CYS A 51 -8.96 12.00 40.73
CA CYS A 51 -9.65 13.28 40.68
C CYS A 51 -9.21 14.07 41.91
N GLY A 52 -8.60 15.23 41.69
CA GLY A 52 -8.37 16.24 42.70
C GLY A 52 -9.41 17.35 42.62
N ASP A 53 -9.08 18.48 43.23
CA ASP A 53 -9.96 19.67 43.28
C ASP A 53 -9.99 20.43 41.95
N ARG A 54 -8.86 20.42 41.22
CA ARG A 54 -8.67 21.12 39.95
C ARG A 54 -8.46 20.15 38.80
N LEU A 55 -7.69 19.08 39.03
CA LEU A 55 -7.25 18.18 37.97
C LEU A 55 -7.95 16.83 38.05
N ARG A 56 -8.37 16.32 36.90
CA ARG A 56 -8.67 14.90 36.72
C ARG A 56 -7.62 14.29 35.80
N VAL A 57 -6.96 13.24 36.28
CA VAL A 57 -5.85 12.61 35.58
C VAL A 57 -6.17 11.14 35.33
N GLN A 58 -5.98 10.70 34.09
CA GLN A 58 -5.92 9.28 33.73
C GLN A 58 -4.49 8.95 33.33
N TRP A 59 -4.05 7.72 33.64
CA TRP A 59 -2.67 7.33 33.37
C TRP A 59 -2.52 5.88 32.94
N TRP A 60 -1.37 5.62 32.33
CA TRP A 60 -0.73 4.32 32.24
C TRP A 60 0.74 4.48 32.67
N THR A 61 1.27 3.50 33.40
CA THR A 61 2.69 3.35 33.73
C THR A 61 3.16 1.95 33.39
N ASP A 62 4.41 1.83 32.96
CA ASP A 62 5.05 0.52 32.75
C ASP A 62 5.50 -0.13 34.07
N PRO A 63 5.99 -1.39 34.04
CA PRO A 63 6.50 -2.06 35.23
C PRO A 63 7.63 -1.35 35.97
N THR A 64 8.41 -0.51 35.27
CA THR A 64 9.47 0.29 35.90
C THR A 64 8.97 1.61 36.47
N GLY A 65 7.78 2.06 36.07
CA GLY A 65 7.24 3.39 36.38
C GLY A 65 7.95 4.52 35.65
N ALA A 66 8.90 4.22 34.77
CA ALA A 66 9.72 5.20 34.07
C ALA A 66 9.09 5.62 32.73
N TRP A 67 8.26 4.75 32.13
CA TRP A 67 7.45 5.07 30.96
C TRP A 67 6.01 5.31 31.40
N PHE A 68 5.41 6.34 30.82
CA PHE A 68 4.04 6.69 31.15
C PHE A 68 3.33 7.39 30.00
N ALA A 69 2.01 7.36 30.08
CA ALA A 69 1.12 8.25 29.35
C ALA A 69 0.12 8.82 30.33
N ALA A 70 -0.15 10.11 30.23
CA ALA A 70 -1.08 10.81 31.09
C ALA A 70 -2.02 11.67 30.25
N GLN A 71 -3.29 11.61 30.60
CA GLN A 71 -4.33 12.47 30.07
C GLN A 71 -4.89 13.29 31.22
N VAL A 72 -4.87 14.62 31.07
CA VAL A 72 -5.19 15.56 32.14
C VAL A 72 -6.29 16.49 31.70
N VAL A 73 -7.34 16.55 32.51
CA VAL A 73 -8.43 17.52 32.38
C VAL A 73 -8.27 18.54 33.50
N ASP A 74 -8.07 19.80 33.15
CA ASP A 74 -8.14 20.93 34.09
C ASP A 74 -9.59 21.43 34.13
N MET A 75 -10.27 21.15 35.25
CA MET A 75 -11.67 21.48 35.44
C MET A 75 -11.90 22.99 35.62
N THR A 76 -10.89 23.72 36.10
CA THR A 76 -10.95 25.18 36.30
C THR A 76 -10.76 25.90 34.98
N ALA A 77 -9.71 25.54 34.24
CA ALA A 77 -9.42 26.14 32.93
C ALA A 77 -10.29 25.56 31.79
N ARG A 78 -11.08 24.51 32.07
CA ARG A 78 -11.88 23.76 31.09
C ARG A 78 -11.02 23.31 29.91
N SER A 79 -9.81 22.86 30.20
CA SER A 79 -8.85 22.41 29.22
C SER A 79 -8.51 20.94 29.40
N PHE A 80 -7.96 20.37 28.35
CA PHE A 80 -7.72 18.95 28.23
C PHE A 80 -6.48 18.74 27.38
N TRP A 81 -5.50 18.05 27.93
CA TRP A 81 -4.21 17.84 27.31
C TRP A 81 -3.62 16.48 27.69
N GLU A 82 -2.67 16.04 26.88
CA GLU A 82 -2.01 14.76 27.02
C GLU A 82 -0.51 14.93 27.00
N VAL A 83 0.19 14.14 27.82
CA VAL A 83 1.64 14.08 27.89
C VAL A 83 2.08 12.62 28.00
N PHE A 84 3.16 12.26 27.33
CA PHE A 84 3.70 10.91 27.43
C PHE A 84 5.22 10.89 27.37
N LEU A 85 5.79 9.80 27.87
CA LEU A 85 7.19 9.42 27.81
C LEU A 85 7.28 7.92 27.55
N VAL A 86 7.76 7.53 26.37
CA VAL A 86 7.78 6.12 25.93
C VAL A 86 9.01 5.79 25.08
N PRO A 87 9.41 4.52 24.98
CA PRO A 87 10.45 4.11 24.05
C PRO A 87 9.91 4.03 22.60
N ALA A 88 10.67 4.53 21.64
CA ALA A 88 10.42 4.29 20.22
C ALA A 88 11.01 2.94 19.76
N ARG A 89 10.59 2.43 18.59
CA ARG A 89 11.09 1.14 18.04
C ARG A 89 12.60 1.08 17.85
N SER A 90 13.25 2.22 17.61
CA SER A 90 14.70 2.33 17.48
C SER A 90 15.44 2.21 18.82
N GLY A 91 14.71 2.09 19.94
CA GLY A 91 15.26 2.23 21.30
C GLY A 91 15.44 3.69 21.74
N GLN A 92 15.24 4.66 20.83
CA GLN A 92 15.30 6.07 21.14
C GLN A 92 14.11 6.48 22.01
N GLN A 93 14.36 7.25 23.05
CA GLN A 93 13.33 7.71 23.98
C GLN A 93 12.62 8.92 23.38
N VAL A 94 11.30 8.95 23.47
CA VAL A 94 10.49 10.05 22.98
C VAL A 94 9.51 10.51 24.05
N ALA A 95 9.37 11.83 24.17
CA ALA A 95 8.28 12.43 24.90
C ALA A 95 7.43 13.24 23.95
N GLY A 96 6.14 13.32 24.24
CA GLY A 96 5.25 14.18 23.50
C GLY A 96 4.21 14.83 24.38
N ARG A 97 3.67 15.91 23.85
CA ARG A 97 2.57 16.67 24.44
C ARG A 97 1.53 16.99 23.38
N ARG A 98 0.29 17.14 23.80
CA ARG A 98 -0.80 17.57 22.93
C ARG A 98 -1.84 18.35 23.72
N LEU A 99 -2.18 19.55 23.22
CA LEU A 99 -3.42 20.20 23.65
C LEU A 99 -4.58 19.63 22.82
N CYS A 100 -5.58 19.08 23.50
CA CYS A 100 -6.75 18.47 22.87
C CYS A 100 -7.98 19.39 22.95
N MET A 101 -8.08 20.21 24.00
CA MET A 101 -9.10 21.26 24.15
C MET A 101 -8.56 22.34 25.08
N GLY A 102 -8.79 23.62 24.78
CA GLY A 102 -8.41 24.72 25.67
C GLY A 102 -8.26 26.03 24.90
N ASP A 103 -7.83 27.06 25.62
CA ASP A 103 -7.49 28.38 25.08
C ASP A 103 -5.99 28.67 25.22
N ALA A 104 -5.59 29.93 25.01
CA ALA A 104 -4.20 30.36 25.12
C ALA A 104 -3.59 30.09 26.51
N SER A 105 -4.38 30.19 27.59
CA SER A 105 -3.88 29.93 28.95
C SER A 105 -3.53 28.45 29.16
N ALA A 106 -4.27 27.55 28.48
CA ALA A 106 -3.97 26.12 28.51
C ALA A 106 -2.66 25.79 27.76
N ILE A 107 -2.38 26.52 26.67
CA ILE A 107 -1.10 26.41 25.94
C ILE A 107 0.05 26.89 26.83
N GLU A 108 -0.08 28.06 27.47
CA GLU A 108 0.95 28.62 28.36
C GLU A 108 1.25 27.69 29.55
N LEU A 109 0.22 27.07 30.13
CA LEU A 109 0.39 26.08 31.20
C LEU A 109 1.16 24.84 30.69
N LEU A 110 0.81 24.36 29.50
CA LEU A 110 1.46 23.20 28.88
C LEU A 110 2.91 23.51 28.46
N ASP A 111 3.20 24.74 28.03
CA ASP A 111 4.55 25.28 27.79
C ASP A 111 5.37 25.34 29.07
N THR A 112 4.77 25.84 30.15
CA THR A 112 5.42 25.91 31.47
C THR A 112 5.78 24.50 31.97
N LEU A 113 4.81 23.58 31.94
CA LEU A 113 5.04 22.16 32.27
C LEU A 113 6.19 21.59 31.43
N TRP A 114 6.15 21.82 30.12
CA TRP A 114 7.13 21.25 29.20
C TRP A 114 8.54 21.77 29.48
N LEU A 115 8.70 23.07 29.66
CA LEU A 115 9.98 23.70 29.95
C LEU A 115 10.55 23.26 31.31
N GLU A 116 9.72 23.19 32.35
CA GLU A 116 10.17 22.85 33.71
C GLU A 116 10.49 21.36 33.88
N VAL A 117 9.68 20.47 33.29
CA VAL A 117 9.80 19.02 33.49
C VAL A 117 10.67 18.36 32.42
N PHE A 118 10.49 18.76 31.16
CA PHE A 118 11.10 18.09 30.01
C PHE A 118 12.26 18.89 29.42
N GLY A 119 12.23 20.22 29.52
CA GLY A 119 13.24 21.13 28.96
C GLY A 119 14.71 20.75 29.23
N PRO A 120 15.09 20.33 30.46
CA PRO A 120 16.47 19.93 30.74
C PRO A 120 16.95 18.68 29.98
N GLN A 121 16.04 17.88 29.43
CA GLN A 121 16.34 16.55 28.87
C GLN A 121 15.91 16.38 27.40
N VAL A 122 15.07 17.28 26.92
CA VAL A 122 14.52 17.26 25.56
C VAL A 122 15.56 17.73 24.55
N GLY A 123 15.79 16.90 23.54
CA GLY A 123 16.60 17.21 22.36
C GLY A 123 15.75 17.79 21.22
N THR A 124 16.06 17.40 19.99
CA THR A 124 15.40 17.92 18.79
C THR A 124 13.94 17.46 18.68
N GLN A 125 13.07 18.37 18.21
CA GLN A 125 11.72 18.04 17.78
C GLN A 125 11.76 17.04 16.63
N VAL A 126 10.91 16.02 16.68
CA VAL A 126 10.83 15.00 15.65
C VAL A 126 9.79 15.44 14.62
N VAL A 127 10.28 15.96 13.48
CA VAL A 127 9.46 16.62 12.44
C VAL A 127 8.48 15.66 11.73
N GLU A 128 8.78 14.35 11.70
CA GLU A 128 7.93 13.30 11.10
C GLU A 128 7.42 12.28 12.13
N ALA A 129 7.02 12.74 13.32
CA ALA A 129 6.45 11.88 14.35
C ALA A 129 4.90 11.91 14.33
N ARG A 130 4.27 10.73 14.35
CA ARG A 130 2.86 10.60 14.74
C ARG A 130 2.69 11.04 16.20
N TYR A 131 1.57 11.69 16.50
CA TYR A 131 1.16 12.08 17.85
C TYR A 131 0.19 11.04 18.44
N PRO A 132 0.68 9.97 19.09
CA PRO A 132 -0.20 8.93 19.59
C PRO A 132 -1.14 9.51 20.64
N ALA A 133 -2.41 9.13 20.59
CA ALA A 133 -3.34 9.51 21.64
C ALA A 133 -3.12 8.67 22.90
N PHE A 134 -3.52 9.19 24.06
CA PHE A 134 -3.49 8.48 25.33
C PHE A 134 -4.07 7.07 25.21
N ALA A 135 -5.25 6.93 24.60
CA ALA A 135 -5.88 5.63 24.40
C ALA A 135 -5.03 4.64 23.56
N GLU A 136 -4.31 5.14 22.56
CA GLU A 136 -3.40 4.33 21.74
C GLU A 136 -2.18 3.87 22.54
N LEU A 137 -1.64 4.74 23.40
CA LEU A 137 -0.52 4.42 24.28
C LEU A 137 -0.91 3.42 25.37
N VAL A 138 -2.09 3.57 25.98
CA VAL A 138 -2.64 2.61 26.93
C VAL A 138 -2.80 1.25 26.25
N ALA A 139 -3.42 1.19 25.07
CA ALA A 139 -3.60 -0.05 24.33
C ALA A 139 -2.26 -0.72 23.98
N ALA A 140 -1.25 0.07 23.59
CA ALA A 140 0.10 -0.42 23.33
C ALA A 140 0.79 -0.92 24.61
N GLY A 141 0.60 -0.24 25.74
CA GLY A 141 1.20 -0.59 27.03
C GLY A 141 0.61 -1.84 27.67
N CYS A 142 -0.67 -2.11 27.43
CA CYS A 142 -1.33 -3.36 27.84
C CYS A 142 -0.89 -4.58 27.02
N ASN A 143 -0.20 -4.39 25.90
CA ASN A 143 0.26 -5.50 25.07
C ASN A 143 1.43 -6.22 25.77
N PRO A 144 1.45 -7.56 25.87
CA PRO A 144 2.59 -8.32 26.41
C PRO A 144 3.93 -8.03 25.71
N SER A 145 3.89 -7.50 24.48
CA SER A 145 5.06 -7.07 23.72
C SER A 145 5.59 -5.67 24.10
N GLY A 146 4.93 -4.97 25.03
CA GLY A 146 5.23 -3.61 25.50
C GLY A 146 4.82 -2.49 24.52
N VAL A 147 4.98 -1.24 24.96
CA VAL A 147 4.80 -0.04 24.11
C VAL A 147 5.85 -0.03 23.00
N LYS A 148 5.48 -0.55 21.82
CA LYS A 148 6.36 -0.60 20.64
C LYS A 148 6.02 0.42 19.55
N THR A 149 5.21 1.44 19.85
CA THR A 149 4.68 2.31 18.80
C THR A 149 4.53 3.76 19.23
N VAL A 150 5.58 4.52 18.94
CA VAL A 150 5.45 5.87 18.35
C VAL A 150 6.13 5.79 16.98
N ARG A 151 5.45 5.22 15.98
CA ARG A 151 5.78 5.47 14.57
C ARG A 151 4.58 5.18 13.66
N ASP A 152 4.59 5.93 12.57
CA ASP A 152 3.57 6.10 11.56
C ASP A 152 3.36 4.82 10.73
N ASP A 153 2.45 3.97 11.18
CA ASP A 153 1.95 2.88 10.34
C ASP A 153 0.89 3.38 9.33
N ALA A 154 0.57 4.68 9.24
CA ALA A 154 -0.49 5.16 8.34
C ALA A 154 -0.12 4.91 6.86
N ALA A 155 1.15 5.04 6.48
CA ALA A 155 1.60 4.66 5.14
C ALA A 155 1.46 3.14 4.89
N MET A 156 1.71 2.32 5.90
CA MET A 156 1.55 0.86 5.82
C MET A 156 0.07 0.47 5.80
N VAL A 157 -0.77 1.10 6.62
CA VAL A 157 -2.21 0.92 6.70
C VAL A 157 -2.87 1.39 5.41
N ALA A 158 -2.55 2.59 4.91
CA ALA A 158 -3.03 3.08 3.62
C ALA A 158 -2.60 2.18 2.46
N ARG A 159 -1.39 1.60 2.54
CA ARG A 159 -0.94 0.59 1.57
C ARG A 159 -1.75 -0.70 1.67
N LEU A 160 -1.99 -1.20 2.88
CA LEU A 160 -2.80 -2.40 3.11
C LEU A 160 -4.27 -2.19 2.71
N GLU A 161 -4.85 -1.02 2.99
CA GLU A 161 -6.19 -0.64 2.57
C GLU A 161 -6.29 -0.52 1.05
N ALA A 162 -5.29 0.08 0.39
CA ALA A 162 -5.19 0.11 -1.06
C ALA A 162 -5.03 -1.30 -1.66
N ASP A 163 -4.25 -2.18 -1.00
CA ASP A 163 -4.12 -3.58 -1.40
C ASP A 163 -5.46 -4.31 -1.25
N VAL A 164 -6.18 -4.15 -0.13
CA VAL A 164 -7.52 -4.72 0.09
C VAL A 164 -8.52 -4.21 -0.95
N ALA A 165 -8.53 -2.92 -1.26
CA ALA A 165 -9.39 -2.34 -2.28
C ALA A 165 -9.08 -2.92 -3.67
N TYR A 166 -7.79 -3.04 -4.01
CA TYR A 166 -7.33 -3.69 -5.23
C TYR A 166 -7.78 -5.16 -5.30
N TRP A 167 -7.60 -5.93 -4.23
CA TRP A 167 -8.02 -7.34 -4.18
C TRP A 167 -9.53 -7.51 -4.31
N LYS A 168 -10.32 -6.64 -3.66
CA LYS A 168 -11.78 -6.62 -3.83
C LYS A 168 -12.18 -6.30 -5.27
N HIS A 169 -11.56 -5.28 -5.88
CA HIS A 169 -11.82 -4.93 -7.27
C HIS A 169 -11.45 -6.08 -8.23
N LEU A 170 -10.27 -6.68 -8.04
CA LEU A 170 -9.81 -7.81 -8.82
C LEU A 170 -10.74 -9.03 -8.67
N ALA A 171 -11.17 -9.37 -7.46
CA ALA A 171 -12.10 -10.46 -7.23
C ALA A 171 -13.45 -10.25 -7.95
N VAL A 172 -13.98 -9.01 -7.93
CA VAL A 172 -15.19 -8.64 -8.67
C VAL A 172 -14.97 -8.67 -10.19
N SER A 173 -13.80 -8.22 -10.66
CA SER A 173 -13.45 -8.28 -12.08
C SER A 173 -13.34 -9.72 -12.57
N LEU A 174 -12.66 -10.59 -11.81
CA LEU A 174 -12.46 -12.00 -12.14
C LEU A 174 -13.78 -12.77 -12.13
N SER A 175 -14.68 -12.51 -11.16
CA SER A 175 -15.99 -13.16 -11.10
C SER A 175 -16.91 -12.79 -12.26
N LYS A 176 -16.83 -11.55 -12.77
CA LYS A 176 -17.54 -11.12 -13.99
C LYS A 176 -16.99 -11.76 -15.26
N THR A 177 -15.73 -12.19 -15.26
CA THR A 177 -15.05 -12.82 -16.42
C THR A 177 -15.04 -14.34 -16.41
N ALA A 178 -15.68 -15.00 -15.44
CA ALA A 178 -15.84 -16.45 -15.45
C ALA A 178 -17.12 -16.83 -16.21
N PRO A 179 -17.06 -17.27 -17.49
CA PRO A 179 -18.18 -17.99 -18.05
C PRO A 179 -18.20 -19.39 -17.42
N THR A 180 -19.38 -19.79 -16.96
CA THR A 180 -19.77 -21.16 -16.66
C THR A 180 -19.26 -22.07 -17.78
N ARG A 181 -18.30 -22.92 -17.45
CA ARG A 181 -17.69 -23.85 -18.38
C ARG A 181 -18.62 -25.04 -18.56
N GLU A 182 -19.52 -24.95 -19.53
CA GLU A 182 -20.07 -26.07 -20.28
C GLU A 182 -20.72 -25.53 -21.55
N SER A 183 -19.96 -25.51 -22.64
CA SER A 183 -20.51 -25.34 -23.98
C SER A 183 -19.90 -26.40 -24.86
N THR A 184 -20.74 -27.29 -25.35
CA THR A 184 -20.44 -28.36 -26.28
C THR A 184 -19.89 -27.75 -27.58
N TYR A 185 -18.68 -28.15 -27.94
CA TYR A 185 -18.01 -27.75 -29.17
C TYR A 185 -18.88 -28.04 -30.38
N THR A 186 -19.21 -27.00 -31.16
CA THR A 186 -19.77 -27.14 -32.51
C THR A 186 -18.81 -26.44 -33.48
N PRO A 187 -18.28 -27.14 -34.50
CA PRO A 187 -17.33 -26.53 -35.43
C PRO A 187 -18.04 -25.50 -36.33
N PRO A 188 -17.41 -24.35 -36.63
CA PRO A 188 -17.97 -23.35 -37.54
C PRO A 188 -17.85 -23.82 -39.01
N PRO A 189 -18.77 -23.39 -39.90
CA PRO A 189 -18.69 -23.65 -41.33
C PRO A 189 -17.50 -22.90 -41.98
N PRO A 190 -17.03 -23.33 -43.17
CA PRO A 190 -15.86 -22.75 -43.82
C PRO A 190 -16.10 -21.27 -44.17
N ALA A 191 -15.14 -20.41 -43.83
CA ALA A 191 -15.20 -18.98 -44.13
C ALA A 191 -14.97 -18.69 -45.62
N GLU A 192 -15.89 -17.95 -46.25
CA GLU A 192 -15.62 -17.22 -47.48
C GLU A 192 -14.63 -16.08 -47.24
N ALA A 193 -13.75 -15.84 -48.21
CA ALA A 193 -12.65 -14.89 -48.11
C ALA A 193 -13.12 -13.42 -48.06
N PRO A 194 -12.56 -12.57 -47.19
CA PRO A 194 -12.81 -11.14 -47.24
C PRO A 194 -11.98 -10.44 -48.34
N SER A 195 -12.69 -9.61 -49.11
CA SER A 195 -12.18 -8.71 -50.15
C SER A 195 -11.30 -7.59 -49.58
N ALA A 196 -10.33 -7.17 -50.40
CA ALA A 196 -9.29 -6.20 -50.09
C ALA A 196 -9.84 -4.77 -49.88
N ALA A 197 -9.37 -4.12 -48.82
CA ALA A 197 -9.33 -2.67 -48.72
C ALA A 197 -7.88 -2.24 -48.47
N SER A 198 -7.36 -1.50 -49.44
CA SER A 198 -6.01 -0.97 -49.53
C SER A 198 -5.79 0.27 -48.65
N GLY A 199 -4.68 0.30 -47.92
CA GLY A 199 -4.19 1.47 -47.18
C GLY A 199 -2.72 1.35 -46.78
N SER A 200 -1.85 2.02 -47.55
CA SER A 200 -0.50 2.52 -47.20
C SER A 200 0.46 1.62 -46.40
N THR A 201 1.26 0.82 -47.10
CA THR A 201 2.42 0.11 -46.55
C THR A 201 3.64 1.02 -46.43
N ALA A 202 3.84 1.64 -45.27
CA ALA A 202 5.20 1.81 -44.76
C ALA A 202 5.67 0.41 -44.36
N THR A 203 6.76 -0.09 -44.92
CA THR A 203 7.31 -1.40 -44.55
C THR A 203 7.67 -1.38 -43.06
N ALA A 204 6.75 -1.87 -42.24
CA ALA A 204 6.94 -2.01 -40.80
C ALA A 204 8.21 -2.82 -40.57
N ARG A 205 9.13 -2.27 -39.79
CA ARG A 205 10.35 -2.96 -39.36
C ARG A 205 9.95 -4.33 -38.82
N LYS A 206 10.53 -5.39 -39.37
CA LYS A 206 10.37 -6.74 -38.80
C LYS A 206 11.23 -6.85 -37.55
N TRP A 207 10.60 -7.25 -36.45
CA TRP A 207 11.25 -7.39 -35.16
C TRP A 207 11.52 -8.87 -34.86
N GLY A 208 12.73 -9.20 -34.45
CA GLY A 208 13.08 -10.50 -33.90
C GLY A 208 12.90 -10.56 -32.37
N LEU A 209 13.01 -11.76 -31.78
CA LEU A 209 12.94 -11.91 -30.31
C LEU A 209 14.08 -11.17 -29.59
N LYS A 210 15.24 -11.00 -30.23
CA LYS A 210 16.39 -10.28 -29.66
C LYS A 210 16.15 -8.78 -29.56
N ASP A 211 15.29 -8.25 -30.42
CA ASP A 211 15.03 -6.82 -30.56
C ASP A 211 13.96 -6.32 -29.57
N ILE A 212 13.41 -7.21 -28.74
CA ILE A 212 12.31 -6.89 -27.82
C ILE A 212 12.63 -5.76 -26.83
N ALA A 213 13.90 -5.58 -26.47
CA ALA A 213 14.32 -4.48 -25.61
C ALA A 213 14.16 -3.12 -26.32
N GLU A 214 14.58 -3.07 -27.59
CA GLU A 214 14.45 -1.86 -28.41
C GLU A 214 12.97 -1.56 -28.71
N TYR A 215 12.18 -2.60 -29.01
CA TYR A 215 10.72 -2.42 -29.15
C TYR A 215 10.09 -1.89 -27.86
N ALA A 216 10.48 -2.41 -26.69
CA ALA A 216 9.96 -1.97 -25.40
C ALA A 216 10.27 -0.48 -25.14
N GLU A 217 11.49 -0.04 -25.45
CA GLU A 217 11.90 1.36 -25.31
C GLU A 217 11.14 2.28 -26.28
N ALA A 218 11.08 1.91 -27.56
CA ALA A 218 10.39 2.68 -28.59
C ALA A 218 8.88 2.84 -28.31
N ASN A 219 8.28 1.88 -27.60
CA ASN A 219 6.84 1.80 -27.36
C ASN A 219 6.45 2.02 -25.89
N ALA A 220 7.39 2.48 -25.05
CA ALA A 220 7.16 2.71 -23.62
C ALA A 220 6.01 3.70 -23.33
N HIS A 221 5.68 4.56 -24.29
CA HIS A 221 4.60 5.54 -24.20
C HIS A 221 3.19 4.92 -24.29
N ARG A 222 3.05 3.68 -24.78
CA ARG A 222 1.76 3.00 -25.01
C ARG A 222 1.67 1.60 -24.41
N ILE A 223 2.79 0.94 -24.17
CA ILE A 223 2.84 -0.37 -23.52
C ILE A 223 4.09 -0.50 -22.65
N THR A 224 3.94 -1.09 -21.46
CA THR A 224 5.05 -1.30 -20.54
C THR A 224 5.46 -2.76 -20.56
N ILE A 225 6.71 -3.04 -20.95
CA ILE A 225 7.25 -4.40 -20.95
C ILE A 225 8.34 -4.50 -19.89
N LEU A 226 8.14 -5.32 -18.87
CA LEU A 226 9.09 -5.42 -17.77
C LEU A 226 10.38 -6.14 -18.22
N GLN A 227 11.50 -5.78 -17.59
CA GLN A 227 12.82 -6.36 -17.89
C GLN A 227 12.86 -7.89 -17.74
N ARG A 228 12.08 -8.46 -16.82
CA ARG A 228 11.93 -9.92 -16.69
C ARG A 228 11.30 -10.55 -17.95
N ALA A 229 10.31 -9.90 -18.56
CA ALA A 229 9.66 -10.35 -19.79
C ALA A 229 10.60 -10.19 -21.00
N VAL A 230 11.32 -9.06 -21.09
CA VAL A 230 12.39 -8.84 -22.09
C VAL A 230 13.43 -9.97 -22.02
N SER A 231 13.91 -10.27 -20.80
CA SER A 231 14.92 -11.29 -20.57
C SER A 231 14.43 -12.70 -20.93
N ALA A 232 13.20 -13.04 -20.57
CA ALA A 232 12.58 -14.32 -20.91
C ALA A 232 12.39 -14.45 -22.43
N THR A 233 11.96 -13.38 -23.10
CA THR A 233 11.77 -13.35 -24.56
C THR A 233 13.07 -13.58 -25.32
N LYS A 234 14.15 -12.91 -24.93
CA LYS A 234 15.48 -13.08 -25.56
C LYS A 234 16.01 -14.52 -25.49
N ARG A 235 15.60 -15.30 -24.49
CA ARG A 235 16.01 -16.70 -24.30
C ARG A 235 15.03 -17.72 -24.88
N SER A 236 13.89 -17.28 -25.38
CA SER A 236 12.84 -18.18 -25.86
C SER A 236 13.22 -18.82 -27.19
N SER A 237 12.79 -20.07 -27.38
CA SER A 237 12.85 -20.79 -28.66
C SER A 237 11.61 -20.59 -29.52
N PHE A 238 10.72 -19.65 -29.17
CA PHE A 238 9.49 -19.40 -29.93
C PHE A 238 9.80 -18.96 -31.36
N GLU A 239 9.25 -19.67 -32.35
CA GLU A 239 9.69 -19.52 -33.75
C GLU A 239 8.94 -18.43 -34.53
N ASN A 240 7.86 -17.87 -33.97
CA ASN A 240 7.02 -16.90 -34.67
C ASN A 240 7.05 -15.51 -34.01
N PRO A 241 8.16 -14.75 -34.16
CA PRO A 241 8.26 -13.40 -33.59
C PRO A 241 7.20 -12.45 -34.17
N ASP A 242 6.84 -12.57 -35.45
CA ASP A 242 5.84 -11.70 -36.09
C ASP A 242 4.48 -11.77 -35.35
N LEU A 243 4.07 -12.97 -34.93
CA LEU A 243 2.86 -13.13 -34.14
C LEU A 243 3.00 -12.52 -32.73
N LEU A 244 4.15 -12.68 -32.08
CA LEU A 244 4.39 -12.07 -30.76
C LEU A 244 4.19 -10.55 -30.85
N TYR A 245 4.81 -9.89 -31.81
CA TYR A 245 4.68 -8.44 -32.00
C TYR A 245 3.26 -8.04 -32.41
N THR A 246 2.58 -8.85 -33.22
CA THR A 246 1.15 -8.64 -33.53
C THR A 246 0.29 -8.64 -32.26
N CYS A 247 0.56 -9.55 -31.31
CA CYS A 247 -0.12 -9.55 -30.02
C CYS A 247 0.24 -8.34 -29.15
N LEU A 248 1.50 -7.88 -29.19
CA LEU A 248 1.91 -6.65 -28.48
C LEU A 248 1.19 -5.42 -29.02
N GLU A 249 1.02 -5.31 -30.33
CA GLU A 249 0.23 -4.25 -30.97
C GLU A 249 -1.25 -4.32 -30.59
N LEU A 250 -1.82 -5.54 -30.62
CA LEU A 250 -3.20 -5.78 -30.21
C LEU A 250 -3.44 -5.33 -28.76
N LEU A 251 -2.49 -5.60 -27.86
CA LEU A 251 -2.57 -5.15 -26.46
C LEU A 251 -2.37 -3.64 -26.31
N ALA A 252 -1.42 -3.05 -27.02
CA ALA A 252 -1.12 -1.63 -26.89
C ALA A 252 -2.25 -0.73 -27.40
N ILE A 253 -2.97 -1.17 -28.44
CA ILE A 253 -4.01 -0.38 -29.11
C ILE A 253 -5.39 -0.85 -28.67
N GLU A 254 -5.80 -2.03 -29.13
CA GLU A 254 -7.19 -2.49 -29.04
C GLU A 254 -7.59 -2.80 -27.59
N TYR A 255 -6.71 -3.41 -26.80
CA TYR A 255 -7.01 -3.66 -25.39
C TYR A 255 -7.09 -2.35 -24.58
N THR A 256 -6.26 -1.37 -24.92
CA THR A 256 -6.33 -0.02 -24.33
C THR A 256 -7.66 0.66 -24.66
N GLU A 257 -8.16 0.53 -25.89
CA GLU A 257 -9.48 1.04 -26.26
C GLU A 257 -10.61 0.37 -25.47
N VAL A 258 -10.53 -0.95 -25.24
CA VAL A 258 -11.48 -1.65 -24.36
C VAL A 258 -11.44 -1.09 -22.94
N LYS A 259 -10.25 -0.91 -22.37
CA LYS A 259 -10.09 -0.42 -20.98
C LYS A 259 -10.48 1.04 -20.81
N THR A 260 -10.37 1.84 -21.87
CA THR A 260 -10.78 3.25 -21.88
C THR A 260 -12.22 3.46 -22.36
N GLY A 261 -12.98 2.39 -22.58
CA GLY A 261 -14.40 2.44 -22.95
C GLY A 261 -14.68 2.83 -24.40
N LYS A 262 -13.66 2.82 -25.26
CA LYS A 262 -13.76 3.16 -26.70
C LYS A 262 -14.11 1.96 -27.59
N ALA A 263 -13.86 0.74 -27.10
CA ALA A 263 -14.15 -0.50 -27.81
C ALA A 263 -14.83 -1.53 -26.91
N ASP A 264 -15.54 -2.47 -27.52
CA ASP A 264 -16.16 -3.59 -26.82
C ASP A 264 -15.16 -4.73 -26.57
N ARG A 265 -15.24 -5.34 -25.38
CA ARG A 265 -14.38 -6.48 -25.00
C ARG A 265 -14.60 -7.69 -25.89
N ASN A 266 -15.83 -7.94 -26.37
CA ASN A 266 -16.07 -9.08 -27.26
C ASN A 266 -15.44 -8.83 -28.63
N ALA A 267 -15.45 -7.59 -29.13
CA ALA A 267 -14.76 -7.24 -30.37
C ALA A 267 -13.24 -7.50 -30.28
N PHE A 268 -12.62 -7.17 -29.14
CA PHE A 268 -11.22 -7.54 -28.89
C PHE A 268 -11.02 -9.06 -28.89
N LYS A 269 -11.90 -9.82 -28.23
CA LYS A 269 -11.81 -11.29 -28.18
C LYS A 269 -11.90 -11.92 -29.57
N VAL A 270 -12.83 -11.45 -30.40
CA VAL A 270 -12.99 -11.92 -31.79
C VAL A 270 -11.74 -11.63 -32.62
N LYS A 271 -11.13 -10.45 -32.46
CA LYS A 271 -9.85 -10.11 -33.13
C LYS A 271 -8.72 -11.04 -32.69
N ALA A 272 -8.62 -11.34 -31.39
CA ALA A 272 -7.63 -12.29 -30.88
C ALA A 272 -7.85 -13.70 -31.44
N GLU A 273 -9.09 -14.19 -31.44
CA GLU A 273 -9.45 -15.51 -31.96
C GLU A 273 -9.16 -15.64 -33.47
N ALA A 274 -9.40 -14.58 -34.25
CA ALA A 274 -9.06 -14.54 -35.68
C ALA A 274 -7.55 -14.66 -35.95
N LEU A 275 -6.71 -14.31 -34.98
CA LEU A 275 -5.26 -14.51 -35.01
C LEU A 275 -4.83 -15.89 -34.48
N GLY A 276 -5.78 -16.74 -34.08
CA GLY A 276 -5.53 -18.01 -33.41
C GLY A 276 -5.02 -17.85 -31.98
N ILE A 277 -5.38 -16.75 -31.32
CA ILE A 277 -4.97 -16.41 -29.95
C ILE A 277 -6.18 -16.51 -29.01
N ASP A 278 -6.00 -17.24 -27.92
CA ASP A 278 -6.94 -17.28 -26.81
C ASP A 278 -6.70 -16.10 -25.86
N PHE A 279 -7.77 -15.51 -25.36
CA PHE A 279 -7.75 -14.44 -24.37
C PHE A 279 -8.56 -14.85 -23.15
N GLY A 280 -7.91 -14.91 -21.99
CA GLY A 280 -8.53 -15.37 -20.76
C GLY A 280 -7.86 -14.86 -19.49
N GLY A 281 -8.50 -15.14 -18.36
CA GLY A 281 -7.93 -14.89 -17.03
C GLY A 281 -6.74 -15.80 -16.74
N SER A 282 -5.77 -15.29 -15.99
CA SER A 282 -4.73 -16.13 -15.39
C SER A 282 -5.31 -17.06 -14.32
N VAL A 283 -4.54 -18.08 -13.91
CA VAL A 283 -4.93 -18.99 -12.82
C VAL A 283 -5.32 -18.22 -11.56
N ASP A 284 -6.27 -18.75 -10.78
CA ASP A 284 -6.71 -18.10 -9.54
C ASP A 284 -5.51 -17.91 -8.58
N PRO A 285 -5.35 -16.74 -7.93
CA PRO A 285 -4.27 -16.48 -6.98
C PRO A 285 -4.16 -17.54 -5.87
N SER A 286 -5.26 -18.17 -5.48
CA SER A 286 -5.31 -19.24 -4.46
C SER A 286 -4.75 -20.59 -4.95
N VAL A 287 -4.75 -20.82 -6.27
CA VAL A 287 -4.28 -22.06 -6.90
C VAL A 287 -2.78 -22.02 -7.19
N ALA A 288 -2.18 -20.84 -7.27
CA ALA A 288 -0.80 -20.66 -7.70
C ALA A 288 0.27 -21.07 -6.66
N GLY A 289 -0.11 -21.42 -5.42
CA GLY A 289 0.81 -21.94 -4.39
C GLY A 289 2.06 -21.07 -4.15
N GLU A 290 3.19 -21.69 -3.81
CA GLU A 290 4.49 -21.01 -3.66
C GLU A 290 5.03 -20.42 -4.98
N LEU A 291 4.56 -20.90 -6.13
CA LEU A 291 4.90 -20.38 -7.46
C LEU A 291 4.07 -19.15 -7.84
N GLY A 292 3.10 -18.76 -7.00
CA GLY A 292 2.21 -17.63 -7.21
C GLY A 292 2.95 -16.31 -7.37
N ASP A 293 4.11 -16.16 -6.71
CA ASP A 293 4.99 -15.00 -6.85
C ASP A 293 5.40 -14.70 -8.29
N LEU A 294 5.47 -15.71 -9.17
CA LEU A 294 5.79 -15.52 -10.58
C LEU A 294 4.72 -14.74 -11.35
N TYR A 295 3.46 -14.83 -10.91
CA TYR A 295 2.33 -14.07 -11.45
C TYR A 295 2.20 -12.67 -10.85
N PHE A 296 3.07 -12.30 -9.91
CA PHE A 296 3.13 -10.96 -9.37
C PHE A 296 4.29 -10.16 -9.93
N ILE A 297 4.05 -8.86 -10.08
CA ILE A 297 5.05 -7.87 -10.44
C ILE A 297 5.02 -6.74 -9.41
N ARG A 298 6.13 -5.98 -9.32
CA ARG A 298 6.16 -4.72 -8.59
C ARG A 298 6.01 -3.57 -9.57
N LEU A 299 4.96 -2.77 -9.40
CA LEU A 299 4.67 -1.59 -10.21
C LEU A 299 4.29 -0.44 -9.27
N GLY A 300 4.97 0.71 -9.36
CA GLY A 300 4.72 1.86 -8.48
C GLY A 300 4.86 1.55 -6.98
N GLY A 301 5.78 0.64 -6.60
CA GLY A 301 5.95 0.18 -5.22
C GLY A 301 4.88 -0.80 -4.72
N ARG A 302 3.89 -1.16 -5.54
CA ARG A 302 2.79 -2.07 -5.21
C ARG A 302 2.96 -3.44 -5.85
N ARG A 303 2.45 -4.48 -5.21
CA ARG A 303 2.39 -5.84 -5.77
C ARG A 303 1.14 -5.92 -6.66
N ARG A 304 1.32 -6.22 -7.95
CA ARG A 304 0.24 -6.34 -8.94
C ARG A 304 0.19 -7.76 -9.49
N PHE A 305 -1.02 -8.28 -9.63
CA PHE A 305 -1.26 -9.60 -10.19
C PHE A 305 -1.41 -9.49 -11.71
N LEU A 306 -0.77 -10.38 -12.45
CA LEU A 306 -0.95 -10.52 -13.90
C LEU A 306 -2.23 -11.32 -14.16
N ASP A 307 -3.37 -10.64 -14.10
CA ASP A 307 -4.71 -11.23 -14.08
C ASP A 307 -5.20 -11.74 -15.44
N GLN A 308 -4.54 -11.34 -16.53
CA GLN A 308 -4.91 -11.73 -17.89
C GLN A 308 -3.74 -12.39 -18.62
N HIS A 309 -4.09 -13.21 -19.61
CA HIS A 309 -3.13 -13.67 -20.58
C HIS A 309 -3.69 -13.76 -22.00
N LEU A 310 -2.79 -13.57 -22.97
CA LEU A 310 -2.98 -14.06 -24.34
C LEU A 310 -2.23 -15.36 -24.51
N GLY A 311 -2.80 -16.32 -25.24
CA GLY A 311 -2.15 -17.60 -25.44
C GLY A 311 -2.34 -18.22 -26.81
N LYS A 312 -1.29 -18.89 -27.29
CA LYS A 312 -1.31 -19.71 -28.50
C LYS A 312 -0.86 -21.12 -28.17
N GLY A 313 -1.63 -22.08 -28.65
CA GLY A 313 -1.31 -23.50 -28.60
C GLY A 313 -1.41 -24.10 -27.19
N SER A 314 -1.54 -25.43 -27.19
CA SER A 314 -1.46 -26.30 -26.02
C SER A 314 -0.34 -27.34 -26.15
N ALA A 315 0.53 -27.16 -27.15
CA ALA A 315 1.60 -28.10 -27.48
C ALA A 315 2.64 -28.17 -26.34
N ARG A 316 3.24 -29.35 -26.18
CA ARG A 316 4.32 -29.57 -25.20
C ARG A 316 5.63 -28.89 -25.63
N ASP A 317 5.77 -28.57 -26.92
CA ASP A 317 6.96 -27.92 -27.48
C ASP A 317 6.87 -26.38 -27.34
N PRO A 318 7.79 -25.75 -26.59
CA PRO A 318 7.80 -24.29 -26.39
C PRO A 318 8.04 -23.48 -27.67
N ARG A 319 8.50 -24.10 -28.77
CA ARG A 319 8.67 -23.42 -30.08
C ARG A 319 7.36 -22.95 -30.70
N TYR A 320 6.26 -23.66 -30.40
CA TYR A 320 4.94 -23.44 -30.99
C TYR A 320 3.90 -22.89 -29.99
N CYS A 321 4.29 -22.74 -28.73
CA CYS A 321 3.44 -22.24 -27.66
C CYS A 321 3.83 -20.85 -27.22
N MET A 322 2.83 -20.00 -27.02
CA MET A 322 3.01 -18.64 -26.53
C MET A 322 2.04 -18.34 -25.40
N ARG A 323 2.51 -17.67 -24.35
CA ARG A 323 1.71 -16.99 -23.33
C ARG A 323 2.28 -15.61 -23.07
N ILE A 324 1.42 -14.61 -23.01
CA ILE A 324 1.76 -13.24 -22.63
C ILE A 324 0.92 -12.91 -21.40
N TYR A 325 1.54 -12.81 -20.23
CA TYR A 325 0.87 -12.47 -18.97
C TYR A 325 0.97 -10.98 -18.71
N PHE A 326 -0.17 -10.34 -18.48
CA PHE A 326 -0.26 -8.89 -18.34
C PHE A 326 -1.36 -8.48 -17.36
N CYS A 327 -1.30 -7.21 -16.96
CA CYS A 327 -2.38 -6.52 -16.28
C CYS A 327 -2.58 -5.13 -16.87
N TRP A 328 -3.69 -4.48 -16.51
CA TRP A 328 -3.96 -3.09 -16.83
C TRP A 328 -3.47 -2.18 -15.71
N ASP A 329 -2.72 -1.14 -16.05
CA ASP A 329 -2.31 -0.09 -15.11
C ASP A 329 -3.17 1.16 -15.31
N GLU A 330 -4.06 1.43 -14.36
CA GLU A 330 -4.96 2.57 -14.38
C GLU A 330 -4.22 3.90 -14.20
N ASP A 331 -3.10 3.92 -13.47
CA ASP A 331 -2.34 5.14 -13.19
C ASP A 331 -1.69 5.69 -14.47
N THR A 332 -1.23 4.81 -15.36
CA THR A 332 -0.59 5.20 -16.64
C THR A 332 -1.45 4.96 -17.87
N ASN A 333 -2.63 4.35 -17.71
CA ASN A 333 -3.51 3.90 -18.79
C ASN A 333 -2.79 3.04 -19.84
N ARG A 334 -2.04 2.04 -19.38
CA ARG A 334 -1.24 1.16 -20.23
C ARG A 334 -1.38 -0.30 -19.84
N VAL A 335 -1.18 -1.17 -20.82
CA VAL A 335 -0.93 -2.59 -20.55
C VAL A 335 0.48 -2.77 -20.01
N VAL A 336 0.60 -3.56 -18.93
CA VAL A 336 1.88 -3.92 -18.32
C VAL A 336 2.11 -5.41 -18.48
N ILE A 337 3.14 -5.76 -19.25
CA ILE A 337 3.53 -7.15 -19.50
C ILE A 337 4.56 -7.59 -18.46
N GLY A 338 4.18 -8.59 -17.68
CA GLY A 338 5.03 -9.15 -16.64
C GLY A 338 5.82 -10.39 -17.07
N HIS A 339 5.31 -11.19 -18.01
CA HIS A 339 6.01 -12.39 -18.48
C HIS A 339 5.57 -12.80 -19.89
N MET A 340 6.53 -13.14 -20.74
CA MET A 340 6.30 -13.69 -22.09
C MET A 340 7.61 -14.28 -22.66
N PRO A 341 7.58 -15.05 -23.75
CA PRO A 341 6.43 -15.67 -24.40
C PRO A 341 6.11 -17.06 -23.84
N SER A 342 6.80 -17.54 -22.80
CA SER A 342 6.58 -18.89 -22.27
C SER A 342 5.44 -18.95 -21.26
N HIS A 343 4.92 -20.15 -21.02
CA HIS A 343 3.98 -20.43 -19.95
C HIS A 343 4.65 -20.27 -18.57
N LEU A 344 3.94 -19.70 -17.60
CA LEU A 344 4.36 -19.69 -16.19
C LEU A 344 3.93 -21.01 -15.53
N PRO A 345 4.75 -21.66 -14.70
CA PRO A 345 4.40 -22.94 -14.12
C PRO A 345 3.17 -22.84 -13.20
N THR A 346 2.23 -23.75 -13.36
CA THR A 346 0.94 -23.79 -12.61
C THR A 346 0.93 -24.83 -11.48
N SER A 347 1.94 -25.69 -11.43
CA SER A 347 2.23 -26.63 -10.34
C SER A 347 3.68 -27.09 -10.48
N TYR A 348 4.35 -27.43 -9.38
CA TYR A 348 5.62 -28.16 -9.45
C TYR A 348 5.37 -29.44 -10.25
N THR A 349 6.10 -29.63 -11.34
CA THR A 349 6.24 -30.94 -11.99
C THR A 349 7.63 -31.44 -11.72
#